data_AF-A0A1I7UWL8-F1
#
_entry.id   AF-A0A1I7UWL8-F1
#
_cell.length_a   1.000
_cell.length_b   1.000
_cell.length_c   1.000
_cell.angle_alpha   90.00
_cell.angle_beta   90.00
_cell.angle_gamma   90.00
#
_symmetry.space_group_name_H-M   'P 1'
#
loop_
_entity.id
_entity.type
_entity.pdbx_description
1 polymer ?
#
loop_
_entity_poly.entity_id
_entity_poly.type
_entity_poly.pdbx_seq_one_letter_code
_entity_poly.pdbx_strand_id
1 'polypeptide(L)'
;MYGPNSLAKKVQRIITKFDYWRDEYKINYWPETVQQLVYRVQDQNSNFSNKQKAEKLQNILNQILTDDSFLVMVYDNCEGYDNRSFKCDDNQLVSSIGRGGSNVLVYRSKHWNRVRVEDVDRMMKEVESCRQKARGWTARYKDLPEYIKANHVGNSGFIGLIKQDNQLTILPAHTPSGTPGCWLDVSIGDSTEKHILIAGYK
;
A
#
# COMPACT_ATOMS: atom_id res chain seq x y z
N MET A 1 -20.27 49.36 15.52
CA MET A 1 -18.90 48.86 15.77
C MET A 1 -18.89 47.33 15.65
N TYR A 2 -18.11 46.78 14.72
CA TYR A 2 -17.86 45.33 14.66
C TYR A 2 -16.96 44.96 15.84
N GLY A 3 -17.55 44.47 16.94
CA GLY A 3 -16.79 44.10 18.14
C GLY A 3 -15.99 42.81 17.97
N PRO A 4 -14.89 42.61 18.73
CA PRO A 4 -14.02 41.42 18.68
C PRO A 4 -14.77 40.09 18.72
N ASN A 5 -15.88 40.03 19.46
CA ASN A 5 -16.74 38.87 19.61
C ASN A 5 -17.46 38.46 18.32
N SER A 6 -17.73 39.41 17.41
CA SER A 6 -18.33 39.11 16.11
C SER A 6 -17.31 38.52 15.12
N LEU A 7 -16.04 38.93 15.25
CA LEU A 7 -14.93 38.38 14.47
C LEU A 7 -14.60 36.96 14.95
N ALA A 8 -14.49 36.75 16.27
CA ALA A 8 -14.27 35.44 16.86
C ALA A 8 -15.35 34.42 16.46
N LYS A 9 -16.63 34.80 16.48
CA LYS A 9 -17.74 33.94 16.02
C LYS A 9 -17.65 33.61 14.53
N LYS A 10 -17.20 34.55 13.68
CA LYS A 10 -17.00 34.30 12.24
C LYS A 10 -15.83 33.36 11.99
N VAL A 11 -14.70 33.57 12.67
CA VAL A 11 -13.53 32.68 12.62
C VAL A 11 -13.90 31.27 13.06
N GLN A 12 -14.63 31.13 14.17
CA GLN A 12 -15.06 29.81 14.65
C GLN A 12 -15.96 29.08 13.66
N ARG A 13 -16.90 29.78 13.02
CA ARG A 13 -17.76 29.19 11.97
C ARG A 13 -16.97 28.74 10.75
N ILE A 14 -15.93 29.48 10.36
CA ILE A 14 -15.05 29.10 9.26
C ILE A 14 -14.23 27.86 9.61
N ILE A 15 -13.67 27.81 10.82
CA ILE A 15 -12.94 26.65 11.33
C ILE A 15 -13.84 25.40 11.30
N THR A 16 -15.06 25.47 11.83
CA THR A 16 -15.98 24.33 11.83
C THR A 16 -16.37 23.88 10.42
N LYS A 17 -16.57 24.80 9.48
CA LYS A 17 -16.83 24.43 8.08
C LYS A 17 -15.61 23.80 7.41
N PHE A 18 -14.42 24.28 7.74
CA PHE A 18 -13.16 23.74 7.23
C PHE A 18 -12.91 22.33 7.77
N ASP A 19 -13.15 22.11 9.06
CA ASP A 19 -13.10 20.77 9.66
C ASP A 19 -14.10 19.82 8.99
N TYR A 20 -15.35 20.27 8.76
CA TYR A 20 -16.35 19.48 8.05
C TYR A 20 -15.90 19.09 6.63
N TRP A 21 -15.40 20.04 5.83
CA TRP A 21 -14.90 19.74 4.48
C TRP A 21 -13.68 18.84 4.47
N ARG A 22 -12.77 19.00 5.44
CA ARG A 22 -11.64 18.09 5.62
C ARG A 22 -12.14 16.67 5.89
N ASP A 23 -13.10 16.52 6.79
CA ASP A 23 -13.59 15.21 7.20
C ASP A 23 -14.39 14.54 6.07
N GLU A 24 -15.16 15.30 5.28
CA GLU A 24 -15.78 14.79 4.04
C GLU A 24 -14.74 14.35 3.00
N TYR A 25 -13.66 15.12 2.81
CA TYR A 25 -12.59 14.76 1.88
C TYR A 25 -11.86 13.47 2.30
N LYS A 26 -11.59 13.32 3.60
CA LYS A 26 -11.00 12.11 4.19
C LYS A 26 -11.83 10.85 3.90
N ILE A 27 -13.14 10.99 3.70
CA ILE A 27 -14.03 9.86 3.39
C ILE A 27 -14.03 9.54 1.89
N ASN A 28 -13.99 10.57 1.02
CA ASN A 28 -14.30 10.42 -0.41
C ASN A 28 -13.08 10.28 -1.34
N TYR A 29 -11.85 10.46 -0.84
CA TYR A 29 -10.66 10.33 -1.69
C TYR A 29 -10.38 8.88 -2.13
N TRP A 30 -11.00 7.89 -1.51
CA TRP A 30 -10.70 6.46 -1.75
C TRP A 30 -11.98 5.66 -2.05
N PRO A 31 -11.96 4.68 -2.98
CA PRO A 31 -10.83 4.29 -3.84
C PRO A 31 -10.73 5.06 -5.16
N GLU A 32 -11.81 5.66 -5.65
CA GLU A 32 -11.93 6.10 -7.05
C GLU A 32 -10.94 7.21 -7.41
N THR A 33 -10.72 8.19 -6.52
CA THR A 33 -9.79 9.29 -6.78
C THR A 33 -8.35 8.78 -6.90
N VAL A 34 -7.94 7.84 -6.03
CA VAL A 34 -6.62 7.21 -6.11
C VAL A 34 -6.50 6.32 -7.35
N GLN A 35 -7.56 5.62 -7.74
CA GLN A 35 -7.57 4.82 -8.96
C GLN A 35 -7.37 5.69 -10.22
N GLN A 36 -8.09 6.80 -10.32
CA GLN A 36 -7.92 7.76 -11.43
C GLN A 36 -6.52 8.38 -11.45
N LEU A 37 -5.96 8.65 -10.27
CA LEU A 37 -4.58 9.11 -10.13
C LEU A 37 -3.59 8.08 -10.70
N VAL A 38 -3.74 6.81 -10.30
CA VAL A 38 -2.88 5.72 -10.77
C VAL A 38 -2.95 5.59 -12.29
N TYR A 39 -4.15 5.62 -12.87
CA TYR A 39 -4.33 5.57 -14.31
C TYR A 39 -3.63 6.72 -15.02
N ARG A 40 -3.80 7.95 -14.53
CA ARG A 40 -3.16 9.13 -15.10
C ARG A 40 -1.63 9.01 -15.07
N VAL A 41 -1.06 8.57 -13.94
CA VAL A 41 0.40 8.42 -13.82
C VAL A 41 0.92 7.36 -14.80
N GLN A 42 0.23 6.21 -14.93
CA GLN A 42 0.63 5.17 -15.87
C GLN A 42 0.57 5.64 -17.33
N ASP A 43 -0.53 6.27 -17.73
CA ASP A 43 -0.75 6.66 -19.13
C ASP A 43 0.19 7.79 -19.57
N GLN A 44 0.39 8.79 -18.72
CA GLN A 44 1.19 9.98 -19.06
C GLN A 44 2.70 9.76 -18.94
N ASN A 45 3.13 8.64 -18.33
CA ASN A 45 4.53 8.38 -18.02
C ASN A 45 4.93 6.96 -18.48
N SER A 46 4.44 6.50 -19.63
CA SER A 46 4.76 5.17 -20.18
C SER A 46 6.26 4.91 -20.31
N ASN A 47 7.03 5.96 -20.60
CA ASN A 47 8.49 5.89 -20.81
C ASN A 47 9.29 5.95 -19.50
N PHE A 48 8.63 6.11 -18.36
CA PHE A 48 9.28 6.24 -17.05
C PHE A 48 9.56 4.86 -16.46
N SER A 49 10.65 4.76 -15.71
CA SER A 49 10.95 3.54 -14.93
C SER A 49 9.94 3.33 -13.81
N ASN A 50 9.85 2.10 -13.31
CA ASN A 50 8.97 1.76 -12.18
C ASN A 50 9.25 2.64 -10.96
N LYS A 51 10.53 2.96 -10.71
CA LYS A 51 10.94 3.88 -9.65
C LYS A 51 10.40 5.28 -9.83
N GLN A 52 10.55 5.87 -11.03
CA GLN A 52 10.06 7.23 -11.29
C GLN A 52 8.52 7.31 -11.21
N LYS A 53 7.82 6.26 -11.66
CA LYS A 53 6.36 6.14 -11.50
C LYS A 53 5.96 6.05 -10.03
N ALA A 54 6.67 5.23 -9.25
CA ALA A 54 6.45 5.07 -7.80
C ALA A 54 6.69 6.39 -7.06
N GLU A 55 7.77 7.12 -7.36
CA GLU A 55 8.09 8.43 -6.75
C GLU A 55 7.00 9.48 -7.06
N LYS A 56 6.48 9.51 -8.29
CA LYS A 56 5.35 10.39 -8.64
C LYS A 56 4.10 10.07 -7.82
N LEU A 57 3.74 8.80 -7.71
CA LEU A 57 2.60 8.37 -6.90
C LEU A 57 2.82 8.70 -5.42
N GLN A 58 4.01 8.40 -4.89
CA GLN A 58 4.40 8.70 -3.51
C GLN A 58 4.23 10.19 -3.20
N ASN A 59 4.75 11.07 -4.06
CA ASN A 59 4.66 12.52 -3.89
C ASN A 59 3.22 13.02 -3.84
N ILE A 60 2.34 12.48 -4.68
CA ILE A 60 0.93 12.90 -4.70
C ILE A 60 0.17 12.32 -3.50
N LEU A 61 0.40 11.06 -3.14
CA LEU A 61 -0.21 10.43 -1.97
C LEU A 61 0.22 11.10 -0.66
N ASN A 62 1.46 11.59 -0.56
CA ASN A 62 1.93 12.37 0.57
C ASN A 62 1.14 13.68 0.79
N GLN A 63 0.51 14.21 -0.26
CA GLN A 63 -0.27 15.45 -0.20
C GLN A 63 -1.74 15.22 0.11
N ILE A 64 -2.21 13.96 0.10
CA ILE A 64 -3.59 13.64 0.44
C ILE A 64 -3.79 13.89 1.93
N LEU A 65 -4.83 14.67 2.26
CA LEU A 65 -5.23 14.93 3.62
C LEU A 65 -5.98 13.72 4.18
N THR A 66 -5.23 12.75 4.71
CA THR A 66 -5.74 11.52 5.35
C THR A 66 -4.96 11.27 6.65
N ASP A 67 -5.40 10.28 7.43
CA ASP A 67 -4.59 9.71 8.52
C ASP A 67 -4.06 8.31 8.16
N ASP A 68 -4.38 7.82 6.97
CA ASP A 68 -3.97 6.51 6.45
C ASP A 68 -2.54 6.56 5.89
N SER A 69 -1.83 5.44 5.96
CA SER A 69 -0.52 5.27 5.32
C SER A 69 -0.60 4.40 4.09
N PHE A 70 0.27 4.65 3.12
CA PHE A 70 0.24 3.97 1.84
C PHE A 70 1.52 3.18 1.57
N LEU A 71 1.37 2.05 0.90
CA LEU A 71 2.45 1.31 0.28
C LEU A 71 2.22 1.29 -1.24
N VAL A 72 3.08 1.99 -1.96
CA VAL A 72 3.06 2.06 -3.42
C VAL A 72 3.98 0.97 -3.96
N MET A 73 3.45 0.12 -4.82
CA MET A 73 4.17 -0.97 -5.47
C MET A 73 4.02 -0.83 -6.98
N VAL A 74 5.13 -0.67 -7.69
CA VAL A 74 5.16 -0.57 -9.16
C VAL A 74 6.13 -1.61 -9.69
N TYR A 75 5.68 -2.42 -10.64
CA TYR A 75 6.46 -3.48 -11.25
C TYR A 75 6.11 -3.62 -12.72
N ASP A 76 6.93 -4.38 -13.45
CA ASP A 76 6.79 -4.57 -14.88
C ASP A 76 5.44 -5.20 -15.22
N ASN A 77 4.97 -4.91 -16.43
CA ASN A 77 3.78 -5.58 -16.93
C ASN A 77 4.06 -7.09 -17.03
N CYS A 78 3.17 -7.87 -16.43
CA CYS A 78 3.23 -9.31 -16.41
C CYS A 78 1.81 -9.85 -16.34
N GLU A 79 1.58 -10.97 -16.99
CA GLU A 79 0.30 -11.66 -17.03
C GLU A 79 0.36 -12.95 -16.21
N GLY A 80 -0.81 -13.43 -15.78
CA GLY A 80 -0.93 -14.68 -15.06
C GLY A 80 -0.62 -14.60 -13.56
N TYR A 81 -1.16 -15.57 -12.82
CA TYR A 81 -0.93 -15.71 -11.38
C TYR A 81 0.48 -16.14 -11.07
N ASP A 82 1.19 -16.81 -11.98
CA ASP A 82 2.55 -17.32 -11.71
C ASP A 82 3.57 -16.19 -11.53
N ASN A 83 3.25 -14.97 -11.95
CA ASN A 83 4.12 -13.79 -11.79
C ASN A 83 3.76 -12.92 -10.58
N ARG A 84 2.49 -12.98 -10.15
CA ARG A 84 1.98 -12.20 -9.03
C ARG A 84 0.77 -12.86 -8.37
N SER A 85 0.71 -12.76 -7.06
CA SER A 85 -0.47 -13.12 -6.28
C SER A 85 -0.56 -12.21 -5.07
N PHE A 86 -1.77 -11.77 -4.70
CA PHE A 86 -1.95 -10.98 -3.50
C PHE A 86 -3.32 -11.20 -2.87
N LYS A 87 -3.39 -11.02 -1.56
CA LYS A 87 -4.60 -10.99 -0.76
C LYS A 87 -4.60 -9.70 0.05
N CYS A 88 -5.71 -8.98 0.00
CA CYS A 88 -5.92 -7.76 0.76
C CYS A 88 -7.25 -7.83 1.51
N ASP A 89 -7.36 -7.08 2.60
CA ASP A 89 -8.65 -6.76 3.19
C ASP A 89 -9.45 -5.82 2.28
N ASP A 90 -10.78 -5.91 2.44
CA ASP A 90 -11.72 -5.15 1.64
C ASP A 90 -11.47 -3.64 1.78
N ASN A 91 -11.53 -2.94 0.65
CA ASN A 91 -11.40 -1.48 0.59
C ASN A 91 -10.02 -0.92 1.08
N GLN A 92 -8.96 -1.71 0.97
CA GLN A 92 -7.57 -1.29 1.29
C GLN A 92 -6.58 -1.39 0.12
N LEU A 93 -7.04 -1.86 -1.05
CA LEU A 93 -6.19 -1.97 -2.25
C LEU A 93 -6.83 -1.27 -3.45
N VAL A 94 -6.02 -0.45 -4.12
CA VAL A 94 -6.25 -0.01 -5.49
C VAL A 94 -5.22 -0.72 -6.37
N SER A 95 -5.68 -1.41 -7.42
CA SER A 95 -4.82 -2.11 -8.36
C SER A 95 -5.09 -1.67 -9.80
N SER A 96 -4.04 -1.46 -10.57
CA SER A 96 -4.09 -1.18 -12.00
C SER A 96 -3.07 -2.05 -12.73
N ILE A 97 -3.56 -2.93 -13.60
CA ILE A 97 -2.77 -3.97 -14.24
C ILE A 97 -2.59 -3.67 -15.73
N GLY A 98 -1.36 -3.80 -16.22
CA GLY A 98 -1.01 -3.70 -17.65
C GLY A 98 -1.17 -2.33 -18.29
N ARG A 99 -1.57 -1.31 -17.53
CA ARG A 99 -1.78 0.04 -18.04
C ARG A 99 -0.46 0.80 -18.12
N GLY A 100 -0.21 1.49 -19.24
CA GLY A 100 1.03 2.27 -19.43
C GLY A 100 2.32 1.44 -19.33
N GLY A 101 2.24 0.13 -19.61
CA GLY A 101 3.38 -0.80 -19.60
C GLY A 101 3.85 -1.25 -18.22
N SER A 102 3.10 -0.95 -17.15
CA SER A 102 3.46 -1.38 -15.79
C SER A 102 2.24 -1.81 -15.00
N ASN A 103 2.46 -2.54 -13.92
CA ASN A 103 1.47 -2.85 -12.90
C ASN A 103 1.68 -1.94 -11.69
N VAL A 104 0.58 -1.45 -11.11
CA VAL A 104 0.60 -0.60 -9.93
C VAL A 104 -0.38 -1.16 -8.90
N LEU A 105 0.11 -1.32 -7.67
CA LEU A 105 -0.70 -1.60 -6.50
C LEU A 105 -0.48 -0.47 -5.50
N VAL A 106 -1.55 0.14 -5.01
CA VAL A 106 -1.51 1.08 -3.89
C VAL A 106 -2.29 0.42 -2.76
N TYR A 107 -1.55 -0.02 -1.75
CA TYR A 107 -2.13 -0.53 -0.51
C TYR A 107 -2.26 0.60 0.50
N ARG A 108 -3.33 0.59 1.29
CA ARG A 108 -3.62 1.58 2.32
C ARG A 108 -3.80 0.91 3.67
N SER A 109 -2.87 1.18 4.59
CA SER A 109 -2.99 0.82 6.00
C SER A 109 -3.78 1.89 6.74
N LYS A 110 -4.85 1.48 7.43
CA LYS A 110 -5.69 2.38 8.24
C LYS A 110 -5.17 2.56 9.66
N HIS A 111 -4.29 1.67 10.11
CA HIS A 111 -3.84 1.63 11.50
C HIS A 111 -2.35 1.87 11.69
N TRP A 112 -1.54 1.96 10.62
CA TRP A 112 -0.10 2.18 10.71
C TRP A 112 0.27 3.37 11.59
N ASN A 113 -0.32 4.54 11.35
CA ASN A 113 0.03 5.76 12.10
C ASN A 113 -0.37 5.71 13.59
N ARG A 114 -1.06 4.66 14.03
CA ARG A 114 -1.52 4.45 15.42
C ARG A 114 -0.97 3.14 16.02
N VAL A 115 -0.11 2.44 15.29
CA VAL A 115 0.41 1.14 15.69
C VAL A 115 1.38 1.27 16.86
N ARG A 116 1.42 0.26 17.72
CA ARG A 116 2.44 0.14 18.76
C ARG A 116 3.70 -0.52 18.19
N VAL A 117 4.86 -0.11 18.68
CA VAL A 117 6.15 -0.64 18.20
C VAL A 117 6.23 -2.16 18.35
N GLU A 118 5.67 -2.73 19.42
CA GLU A 118 5.69 -4.17 19.66
C GLU A 118 4.90 -4.96 18.60
N ASP A 119 3.81 -4.39 18.07
CA ASP A 119 3.00 -5.03 17.04
C ASP A 119 3.71 -5.00 15.68
N VAL A 120 4.47 -3.93 15.40
CA VAL A 120 5.33 -3.83 14.21
C VAL A 120 6.46 -4.87 14.28
N ASP A 121 7.16 -4.93 15.41
CA ASP A 121 8.25 -5.88 15.62
C ASP A 121 7.78 -7.33 15.51
N ARG A 122 6.58 -7.64 16.03
CA ARG A 122 5.97 -8.96 15.90
C ARG A 122 5.72 -9.31 14.44
N MET A 123 5.07 -8.42 13.68
CA MET A 123 4.81 -8.64 12.25
C MET A 123 6.12 -8.80 11.46
N MET A 124 7.14 -8.00 11.75
CA MET A 124 8.45 -8.13 11.10
C MET A 124 9.12 -9.47 11.38
N LYS A 125 9.09 -9.96 12.63
CA LYS A 125 9.62 -11.29 12.98
C LYS A 125 8.85 -12.43 12.30
N GLU A 126 7.53 -12.31 12.22
CA GLU A 126 6.67 -13.26 11.53
C GLU A 126 7.00 -13.33 10.03
N VAL A 127 7.16 -12.18 9.40
CA VAL A 127 7.57 -12.09 7.99
C VAL A 127 8.98 -12.65 7.80
N GLU A 128 9.95 -12.32 8.64
CA GLU A 128 11.30 -12.89 8.54
C GLU A 128 11.29 -14.41 8.70
N SER A 129 10.43 -14.96 9.57
CA SER A 129 10.27 -16.41 9.71
C SER A 129 9.78 -17.09 8.42
N CYS A 130 9.09 -16.35 7.55
CA CYS A 130 8.62 -16.87 6.26
C CYS A 130 9.77 -17.22 5.32
N ARG A 131 10.96 -16.61 5.46
CA ARG A 131 12.14 -16.93 4.64
C ARG A 131 12.50 -18.42 4.70
N GLN A 132 12.36 -19.02 5.88
CA GLN A 132 12.63 -20.45 6.09
C GLN A 132 11.39 -21.30 5.77
N LYS A 133 10.21 -20.87 6.23
CA LYS A 133 8.96 -21.63 6.08
C LYS A 133 8.50 -21.74 4.62
N ALA A 134 8.83 -20.77 3.77
CA ALA A 134 8.39 -20.72 2.38
C ALA A 134 8.80 -21.94 1.54
N ARG A 135 9.93 -22.57 1.89
CA ARG A 135 10.40 -23.81 1.24
C ARG A 135 9.46 -24.99 1.46
N GLY A 136 8.69 -24.99 2.55
CA GLY A 136 7.72 -26.04 2.86
C GLY A 136 6.30 -25.76 2.38
N TRP A 137 6.06 -24.64 1.69
CA TRP A 137 4.70 -24.30 1.25
C TRP A 137 4.32 -25.08 -0.01
N THR A 138 3.22 -25.82 0.09
CA THR A 138 2.68 -26.67 -0.98
C THR A 138 1.40 -26.13 -1.61
N ALA A 139 0.86 -25.03 -1.08
CA ALA A 139 -0.33 -24.39 -1.64
C ALA A 139 -0.04 -23.80 -3.02
N ARG A 140 -1.07 -23.74 -3.87
CA ARG A 140 -0.97 -23.14 -5.20
C ARG A 140 -0.57 -21.67 -5.07
N TYR A 141 0.23 -21.18 -6.02
CA TYR A 141 0.76 -19.81 -5.97
C TYR A 141 -0.33 -18.73 -5.82
N LYS A 142 -1.47 -18.92 -6.47
CA LYS A 142 -2.65 -18.05 -6.35
C LYS A 142 -3.21 -17.99 -4.91
N ASP A 143 -3.16 -19.09 -4.18
CA ASP A 143 -3.78 -19.24 -2.85
C ASP A 143 -2.79 -18.95 -1.71
N LEU A 144 -1.48 -18.86 -2.02
CA LEU A 144 -0.43 -18.62 -1.04
C LEU A 144 -0.61 -17.35 -0.21
N PRO A 145 -0.95 -16.17 -0.76
CA PRO A 145 -1.11 -14.96 0.04
C PRO A 145 -2.19 -15.10 1.11
N GLU A 146 -3.29 -15.79 0.81
CA GLU A 146 -4.35 -16.06 1.77
C GLU A 146 -3.88 -17.04 2.86
N TYR A 147 -3.17 -18.10 2.48
CA TYR A 147 -2.56 -19.03 3.42
C TYR A 147 -1.54 -18.35 4.36
N ILE A 148 -0.69 -17.48 3.83
CA ILE A 148 0.31 -16.72 4.61
C ILE A 148 -0.37 -15.76 5.57
N LYS A 149 -1.37 -15.01 5.10
CA LYS A 149 -2.16 -14.09 5.92
C LYS A 149 -2.85 -14.81 7.08
N ALA A 150 -3.40 -16.00 6.83
CA ALA A 150 -4.14 -16.76 7.85
C ALA A 150 -3.24 -17.48 8.86
N ASN A 151 -2.04 -17.93 8.46
CA ASN A 151 -1.25 -18.88 9.26
C ASN A 151 0.14 -18.38 9.69
N HIS A 152 0.69 -17.36 9.02
CA HIS A 152 2.11 -16.99 9.20
C HIS A 152 2.34 -15.53 9.57
N VAL A 153 1.50 -14.60 9.11
CA VAL A 153 1.68 -13.15 9.34
C VAL A 153 0.40 -12.52 9.88
N GLY A 154 0.33 -12.40 11.20
CA GLY A 154 -0.75 -11.75 11.92
C GLY A 154 -0.70 -10.23 11.76
N ASN A 155 -1.86 -9.58 11.95
CA ASN A 155 -2.05 -8.13 11.76
C ASN A 155 -1.72 -7.58 10.36
N SER A 156 -1.53 -8.47 9.38
CA SER A 156 -1.40 -8.06 7.98
C SER A 156 -2.79 -7.71 7.42
N GLY A 157 -2.89 -6.54 6.78
CA GLY A 157 -4.03 -6.19 5.94
C GLY A 157 -3.80 -6.60 4.49
N PHE A 158 -2.54 -6.73 4.09
CA PHE A 158 -2.12 -7.13 2.74
C PHE A 158 -0.98 -8.15 2.80
N ILE A 159 -1.08 -9.19 1.98
CA ILE A 159 0.03 -10.06 1.63
C ILE A 159 0.15 -10.09 0.11
N GLY A 160 1.35 -9.86 -0.41
CA GLY A 160 1.68 -9.93 -1.83
C GLY A 160 2.90 -10.82 -2.06
N LEU A 161 2.86 -11.54 -3.17
CA LEU A 161 3.97 -12.30 -3.73
C LEU A 161 4.16 -11.82 -5.16
N ILE A 162 5.36 -11.36 -5.49
CA ILE A 162 5.72 -10.90 -6.84
C ILE A 162 7.06 -11.52 -7.19
N LYS A 163 7.19 -12.10 -8.38
CA LYS A 163 8.49 -12.61 -8.87
C LYS A 163 9.53 -11.49 -8.92
N GLN A 164 10.75 -11.78 -8.48
CA GLN A 164 11.83 -10.80 -8.39
C GLN A 164 12.19 -10.20 -9.76
N ASP A 165 12.02 -10.95 -10.84
CA ASP A 165 12.35 -10.53 -12.21
C ASP A 165 11.46 -9.37 -12.72
N ASN A 166 10.32 -9.08 -12.08
CA ASN A 166 9.41 -8.02 -12.49
C ASN A 166 9.84 -6.60 -12.06
N GLN A 167 11.10 -6.39 -11.65
CA GLN A 167 11.64 -5.06 -11.30
C GLN A 167 10.74 -4.26 -10.34
N LEU A 168 10.30 -4.91 -9.27
CA LEU A 168 9.41 -4.32 -8.28
C LEU A 168 10.09 -3.16 -7.53
N THR A 169 9.43 -2.01 -7.54
CA THR A 169 9.74 -0.88 -6.66
C THR A 169 8.63 -0.71 -5.63
N ILE A 170 9.02 -0.61 -4.36
CA ILE A 170 8.10 -0.37 -3.23
C ILE A 170 8.49 0.94 -2.55
N LEU A 171 7.54 1.85 -2.38
CA LEU A 171 7.74 3.12 -1.67
C LEU A 171 6.62 3.39 -0.66
N PRO A 172 6.94 3.73 0.61
CA PRO A 172 5.96 4.20 1.57
C PRO A 172 5.50 5.62 1.23
N ALA A 173 4.23 5.94 1.49
CA ALA A 173 3.71 7.30 1.42
C ALA A 173 2.84 7.59 2.64
N HIS A 174 2.79 8.87 3.02
CA HIS A 174 2.04 9.40 4.16
C HIS A 174 2.39 8.68 5.48
N THR A 175 3.69 8.58 5.73
CA THR A 175 4.25 7.87 6.90
C THR A 175 5.21 8.80 7.64
N PRO A 176 4.79 9.37 8.79
CA PRO A 176 5.65 10.24 9.60
C PRO A 176 6.90 9.52 10.11
N SER A 177 6.79 8.21 10.37
CA SER A 177 7.90 7.34 10.74
C SER A 177 7.68 5.91 10.22
N GLY A 178 8.79 5.25 9.91
CA GLY A 178 8.80 3.86 9.44
C GLY A 178 8.15 3.66 8.05
N THR A 179 7.65 2.45 7.82
CA THR A 179 7.09 2.01 6.54
C THR A 179 5.90 1.09 6.84
N PRO A 180 4.73 1.27 6.17
CA PRO A 180 3.47 0.60 6.52
C PRO A 180 3.41 -0.85 6.03
N GLY A 181 4.50 -1.57 6.24
CA GLY A 181 4.73 -2.93 5.78
C GLY A 181 6.22 -3.29 5.79
N CYS A 182 6.49 -4.56 5.53
CA CYS A 182 7.83 -5.09 5.33
C CYS A 182 7.82 -6.05 4.14
N TRP A 183 8.98 -6.24 3.53
CA TRP A 183 9.13 -7.15 2.41
C TRP A 183 10.50 -7.80 2.41
N LEU A 184 10.57 -9.02 1.90
CA LEU A 184 11.82 -9.79 1.79
C LEU A 184 11.75 -10.84 0.70
N ASP A 185 12.92 -11.32 0.29
CA ASP A 185 13.04 -12.40 -0.67
C ASP A 185 12.79 -13.77 -0.02
N VAL A 186 11.89 -14.54 -0.63
CA VAL A 186 11.58 -15.93 -0.29
C VAL A 186 11.78 -16.84 -1.50
N SER A 187 12.17 -18.09 -1.22
CA SER A 187 12.15 -19.19 -2.18
C SER A 187 10.98 -20.10 -1.81
N ILE A 188 10.07 -20.31 -2.74
CA ILE A 188 8.84 -21.09 -2.54
C ILE A 188 9.09 -22.51 -3.03
N GLY A 189 8.88 -23.50 -2.16
CA GLY A 189 9.20 -24.89 -2.48
C GLY A 189 10.70 -25.09 -2.78
N ASP A 190 10.98 -26.02 -3.69
CA ASP A 190 12.32 -26.29 -4.23
C ASP A 190 12.65 -25.44 -5.48
N SER A 191 11.82 -24.42 -5.78
CA SER A 191 12.04 -23.56 -6.93
C SER A 191 13.31 -22.71 -6.76
N THR A 192 14.08 -22.59 -7.84
CA THR A 192 15.19 -21.63 -7.93
C THR A 192 14.70 -20.19 -8.11
N GLU A 193 13.42 -20.00 -8.43
CA GLU A 193 12.81 -18.69 -8.61
C GLU A 193 12.60 -17.99 -7.25
N LYS A 194 13.09 -16.75 -7.16
CA LYS A 194 12.92 -15.91 -5.99
C LYS A 194 11.69 -15.02 -6.13
N HIS A 195 10.99 -14.88 -5.02
CA HIS A 195 9.79 -14.06 -4.92
C HIS A 195 9.98 -13.04 -3.81
N ILE A 196 9.44 -11.84 -4.01
CA ILE A 196 9.37 -10.82 -2.98
C ILE A 196 8.04 -11.02 -2.26
N LEU A 197 8.11 -11.46 -1.00
CA LEU A 197 6.99 -11.47 -0.08
C LEU A 197 6.83 -10.07 0.50
N ILE A 198 5.63 -9.52 0.43
CA ILE A 198 5.28 -8.18 0.89
C ILE A 198 4.15 -8.35 1.91
N ALA A 199 4.31 -7.77 3.09
CA ALA A 199 3.28 -7.72 4.11
C ALA A 199 2.99 -6.27 4.47
N GLY A 200 1.75 -5.83 4.23
CA GLY A 200 1.25 -4.53 4.66
C GLY A 200 0.53 -4.65 5.99
N TYR A 201 0.86 -3.79 6.95
CA TYR A 201 0.14 -3.74 8.24
C TYR A 201 -1.30 -3.24 8.00
N LYS A 202 -2.29 -3.79 8.69
CA LYS A 202 -3.73 -3.45 8.53
C LYS A 202 -4.05 -1.96 8.67
#